data_AF-A0A9D6RIZ7-F1
#
_entry.id   AF-A0A9D6RIZ7-F1
#
_cell.length_a   1.000
_cell.length_b   1.000
_cell.length_c   1.000
_cell.angle_alpha   90.00
_cell.angle_beta   90.00
_cell.angle_gamma   90.00
#
_symmetry.space_group_name_H-M   'P 1'
#
loop_
_entity.id
_entity.type
_entity.pdbx_description
1 polymer ?
#
loop_
_entity_poly.entity_id
_entity_poly.type
_entity_poly.pdbx_seq_one_letter_code
_entity_poly.pdbx_strand_id
1 'polypeptide(L)'
;MEKVRERLDRAVAALEAAGIPYAVAGGNAVAAWVSRVDEAAVRITQDVDLLMRRQELEAARLALDHAGFVFRHVAGIDMFLDGPEAKARDAVHIVFAGEKVRPDDPLPTPDVTASEKPGPFRVVTLEALVTMKLTSFRRKDQVIFVIDADGSNRLTLMGGLQPSWQLTPLPIRP
;
A
#
# COMPACT_ATOMS: atom_id res chain seq x y z
N MET A 1 3.67 16.76 -3.85
CA MET A 1 3.18 15.76 -4.83
C MET A 1 4.30 15.28 -5.72
N GLU A 2 5.00 16.18 -6.43
CA GLU A 2 6.11 15.86 -7.34
C GLU A 2 7.23 15.04 -6.67
N LYS A 3 7.75 15.49 -5.51
CA LYS A 3 8.81 14.79 -4.76
C LYS A 3 8.48 13.34 -4.35
N VAL A 4 7.21 13.02 -4.08
CA VAL A 4 6.81 11.67 -3.66
C VAL A 4 6.84 10.71 -4.84
N ARG A 5 6.36 11.18 -5.99
CA ARG A 5 6.36 10.41 -7.23
C ARG A 5 7.79 10.18 -7.73
N GLU A 6 8.62 11.23 -7.74
CA GLU A 6 10.04 11.11 -8.07
C GLU A 6 10.77 10.09 -7.18
N ARG A 7 10.50 10.12 -5.87
CA ARG A 7 11.06 9.16 -4.91
C ARG A 7 10.62 7.73 -5.21
N LEU A 8 9.32 7.53 -5.46
CA LEU A 8 8.78 6.21 -5.83
C LEU A 8 9.40 5.71 -7.14
N ASP A 9 9.44 6.55 -8.17
CA ASP A 9 9.98 6.21 -9.48
C ASP A 9 11.48 5.87 -9.40
N ARG A 10 12.27 6.63 -8.62
CA ARG A 10 13.70 6.32 -8.34
C ARG A 10 13.87 4.99 -7.63
N ALA A 11 13.10 4.74 -6.57
CA ALA A 11 13.21 3.51 -5.79
C ALA A 11 12.84 2.29 -6.65
N VAL A 12 11.74 2.36 -7.39
CA VAL A 12 11.30 1.29 -8.28
C VAL A 12 12.31 1.05 -9.40
N ALA A 13 12.81 2.10 -10.05
CA ALA A 13 13.81 1.96 -11.10
C ALA A 13 15.08 1.25 -10.60
N ALA A 14 15.54 1.56 -9.39
CA ALA A 14 16.69 0.90 -8.78
C ALA A 14 16.44 -0.59 -8.51
N LEU A 15 15.25 -0.93 -7.99
CA LEU A 15 14.88 -2.33 -7.73
C LEU A 15 14.69 -3.13 -9.03
N GLU A 16 14.07 -2.52 -10.06
CA GLU A 16 13.92 -3.15 -11.38
C GLU A 16 15.27 -3.39 -12.05
N ALA A 17 16.18 -2.41 -12.01
CA ALA A 17 17.53 -2.56 -12.56
C ALA A 17 18.34 -3.66 -11.87
N ALA A 18 18.10 -3.89 -10.57
CA ALA A 18 18.72 -4.95 -9.79
C ALA A 18 18.00 -6.31 -9.90
N GLY A 19 16.87 -6.39 -10.61
CA GLY A 19 16.08 -7.62 -10.75
C GLY A 19 15.38 -8.06 -9.46
N ILE A 20 15.18 -7.15 -8.50
CA ILE A 20 14.65 -7.45 -7.17
C ILE A 20 13.12 -7.48 -7.22
N PRO A 21 12.46 -8.58 -6.80
CA PRO A 21 11.00 -8.63 -6.72
C PRO A 21 10.45 -7.64 -5.69
N TYR A 22 9.55 -6.76 -6.15
CA TYR A 22 8.84 -5.80 -5.30
C TYR A 22 7.40 -5.63 -5.77
N ALA A 23 6.56 -5.09 -4.90
CA ALA A 23 5.24 -4.55 -5.26
C ALA A 23 4.94 -3.29 -4.45
N VAL A 24 4.48 -2.24 -5.11
CA VAL A 24 3.99 -1.03 -4.43
C VAL A 24 2.71 -1.38 -3.66
N ALA A 25 2.67 -1.00 -2.39
CA ALA A 25 1.56 -1.21 -1.48
C ALA A 25 1.02 0.13 -0.95
N GLY A 26 0.08 0.07 0.00
CA GLY A 26 -0.40 1.24 0.72
C GLY A 26 -1.17 2.25 -0.15
N GLY A 27 -1.06 3.54 0.18
CA GLY A 27 -1.82 4.60 -0.47
C GLY A 27 -1.49 4.81 -1.95
N ASN A 28 -0.22 4.65 -2.32
CA ASN A 28 0.21 4.74 -3.73
C ASN A 28 -0.34 3.58 -4.58
N ALA A 29 -0.48 2.39 -4.01
CA ALA A 29 -1.16 1.28 -4.69
C ALA A 29 -2.65 1.57 -4.89
N VAL A 30 -3.34 2.12 -3.87
CA VAL A 30 -4.74 2.53 -4.00
C VAL A 30 -4.90 3.59 -5.09
N ALA A 31 -4.02 4.60 -5.11
CA ALA A 31 -4.03 5.65 -6.11
C ALA A 31 -3.89 5.08 -7.55
N ALA A 32 -2.98 4.13 -7.75
CA ALA A 32 -2.79 3.46 -9.04
C ALA A 32 -4.01 2.62 -9.49
N TRP A 33 -4.76 2.04 -8.54
CA TRP A 33 -6.01 1.34 -8.84
C TRP A 33 -7.16 2.32 -9.13
N VAL A 34 -7.31 3.38 -8.34
CA VAL A 34 -8.36 4.40 -8.50
C VAL A 34 -8.19 5.18 -9.80
N SER A 35 -6.96 5.52 -10.20
CA SER A 35 -6.70 6.27 -11.43
C SER A 35 -7.16 5.56 -12.71
N ARG A 36 -7.40 4.24 -12.66
CA ARG A 36 -7.97 3.47 -13.77
C ARG A 36 -9.46 3.72 -13.95
N VAL A 37 -10.16 4.03 -12.86
CA VAL A 37 -11.60 4.19 -12.82
C VAL A 37 -11.97 5.67 -12.89
N ASP A 38 -11.31 6.48 -12.06
CA ASP A 38 -11.55 7.92 -11.95
C ASP A 38 -10.27 8.64 -11.51
N GLU A 39 -9.64 9.33 -12.46
CA GLU A 39 -8.44 10.13 -12.20
C GLU A 39 -8.71 11.30 -11.24
N ALA A 40 -9.92 11.87 -11.26
CA ALA A 40 -10.28 13.00 -10.41
C ALA A 40 -10.48 12.61 -8.93
N ALA A 41 -10.70 11.32 -8.65
CA ALA A 41 -10.85 10.79 -7.29
C ALA A 41 -9.51 10.41 -6.62
N VAL A 42 -8.39 10.51 -7.33
CA VAL A 42 -7.07 10.09 -6.83
C VAL A 42 -6.60 10.99 -5.68
N ARG A 43 -6.41 10.38 -4.51
CA ARG A 43 -5.73 11.02 -3.37
C ARG A 43 -4.29 10.53 -3.30
N ILE A 44 -3.35 11.45 -3.46
CA ILE A 44 -1.92 11.15 -3.38
C ILE A 44 -1.51 11.10 -1.90
N THR A 45 -0.91 9.99 -1.47
CA THR A 45 -0.34 9.86 -0.13
C THR A 45 1.14 10.22 -0.14
N GLN A 46 1.63 10.82 0.94
CA GLN A 46 3.05 11.12 1.08
C GLN A 46 3.88 9.87 1.39
N ASP A 47 3.27 8.82 1.94
CA ASP A 47 3.96 7.58 2.30
C ASP A 47 4.16 6.69 1.08
N VAL A 48 5.36 6.13 0.93
CA VAL A 48 5.68 5.09 -0.05
C VAL A 48 5.87 3.79 0.72
N ASP A 49 5.09 2.76 0.39
CA ASP A 49 5.17 1.43 0.97
C ASP A 49 5.54 0.42 -0.14
N LEU A 50 6.61 -0.35 0.07
CA LEU A 50 7.04 -1.42 -0.84
C LEU A 50 6.96 -2.77 -0.13
N LEU A 51 6.25 -3.71 -0.75
CA LEU A 51 6.19 -5.10 -0.36
C LEU A 51 7.32 -5.89 -1.02
N MET A 52 8.10 -6.62 -0.23
CA MET A 52 9.16 -7.51 -0.74
C MET A 52 9.46 -8.64 0.24
N ARG A 53 10.18 -9.69 -0.21
CA ARG A 53 10.59 -10.78 0.69
C ARG A 53 11.80 -10.37 1.53
N ARG A 54 11.88 -10.83 2.78
CA ARG A 54 12.99 -10.50 3.70
C ARG A 54 14.36 -10.86 3.15
N GLN A 55 14.47 -11.98 2.44
CA GLN A 55 15.71 -12.41 1.79
C GLN A 55 16.25 -11.40 0.76
N GLU A 56 15.38 -10.56 0.19
CA GLU A 56 15.74 -9.55 -0.80
C GLU A 56 16.22 -8.24 -0.16
N LEU A 57 16.09 -8.08 1.17
CA LEU A 57 16.36 -6.82 1.85
C LEU A 57 17.81 -6.36 1.67
N GLU A 58 18.78 -7.26 1.78
CA GLU A 58 20.19 -6.90 1.62
C GLU A 58 20.52 -6.49 0.18
N ALA A 59 19.96 -7.19 -0.82
CA ALA A 59 20.11 -6.80 -2.21
C ALA A 59 19.45 -5.44 -2.49
N ALA A 60 18.26 -5.22 -1.93
CA ALA A 60 17.53 -3.96 -2.03
C ALA A 60 18.30 -2.82 -1.37
N ARG A 61 18.96 -3.09 -0.25
CA ARG A 61 19.80 -2.12 0.45
C ARG A 61 20.92 -1.61 -0.43
N LEU A 62 21.63 -2.50 -1.12
CA LEU A 62 22.70 -2.13 -2.05
C LEU A 62 22.15 -1.34 -3.25
N ALA A 63 21.07 -1.80 -3.87
CA ALA A 63 20.47 -1.15 -5.04
C ALA A 63 19.96 0.26 -4.71
N LEU A 64 19.28 0.42 -3.57
CA LEU A 64 18.71 1.70 -3.15
C LEU A 64 19.78 2.66 -2.63
N ASP A 65 20.86 2.17 -2.01
CA ASP A 65 22.02 2.99 -1.63
C ASP A 65 22.65 3.67 -2.85
N HIS A 66 22.84 2.93 -3.95
CA HIS A 66 23.29 3.50 -5.23
C HIS A 66 22.34 4.55 -5.81
N ALA A 67 21.04 4.48 -5.48
CA ALA A 67 20.04 5.46 -5.87
C ALA A 67 19.89 6.62 -4.86
N GLY A 68 20.81 6.73 -3.89
CA GLY A 68 20.90 7.80 -2.90
C GLY A 68 20.00 7.61 -1.68
N PHE A 69 19.45 6.42 -1.46
CA PHE A 69 18.63 6.12 -0.29
C PHE A 69 19.48 5.61 0.86
N VAL A 70 19.14 6.01 2.09
CA VAL A 70 19.84 5.57 3.30
C VAL A 70 18.96 4.59 4.06
N PHE A 71 19.42 3.36 4.22
CA PHE A 71 18.72 2.36 5.01
C PHE A 71 18.69 2.72 6.49
N ARG A 72 17.54 2.52 7.12
CA ARG A 72 17.33 2.77 8.53
C ARG A 72 16.37 1.75 9.12
N HIS A 73 16.75 1.16 10.24
CA HIS A 73 15.89 0.32 11.06
C HIS A 73 15.56 1.03 12.37
N VAL A 74 14.28 1.30 12.65
CA VAL A 74 13.84 1.93 13.91
C VAL A 74 12.53 1.32 14.37
N ALA A 75 12.45 0.97 15.66
CA ALA A 75 11.24 0.44 16.30
C ALA A 75 10.63 -0.77 15.56
N GLY A 76 11.47 -1.65 15.01
CA GLY A 76 11.04 -2.84 14.27
C GLY A 76 10.55 -2.55 12.84
N ILE A 77 10.76 -1.33 12.33
CA ILE A 77 10.38 -0.93 10.98
C ILE A 77 11.64 -0.69 10.15
N ASP A 78 11.70 -1.37 9.01
CA ASP A 78 12.72 -1.20 7.98
C ASP A 78 12.26 -0.15 6.97
N MET A 79 13.11 0.86 6.73
CA MET A 79 12.79 1.95 5.82
C MET A 79 14.03 2.50 5.11
N PHE A 80 13.82 3.15 3.98
CA PHE A 80 14.84 3.82 3.19
C PHE A 80 14.56 5.32 3.13
N LEU A 81 15.42 6.12 3.74
CA LEU A 81 15.34 7.58 3.73
C LEU A 81 15.78 8.10 2.37
N ASP A 82 15.10 9.11 1.83
CA ASP A 82 15.46 9.79 0.57
C ASP A 82 16.63 10.78 0.79
N GLY A 83 17.79 10.22 1.11
CA GLY A 83 19.01 10.94 1.47
C GLY A 83 19.26 11.03 2.98
N PRO A 84 20.46 11.50 3.38
CA PRO A 84 20.92 11.50 4.78
C PRO A 84 20.12 12.44 5.69
N GLU A 85 19.57 13.52 5.14
CA GLU A 85 18.80 14.54 5.88
C GLU A 85 17.28 14.29 5.82
N ALA A 86 16.83 13.20 5.18
CA ALA A 86 15.42 12.93 5.03
C ALA A 86 14.78 12.47 6.34
N LYS A 87 13.53 12.92 6.56
CA LYS A 87 12.73 12.55 7.73
C LYS A 87 12.07 11.20 7.48
N ALA A 88 11.74 10.47 8.55
CA ALA A 88 11.04 9.18 8.46
C ALA A 88 9.71 9.26 7.68
N ARG A 89 8.99 10.39 7.76
CA ARG A 89 7.77 10.64 6.97
C ARG A 89 8.00 10.68 5.45
N ASP A 90 9.24 10.89 5.04
CA ASP A 90 9.67 10.98 3.66
C ASP A 90 10.44 9.73 3.23
N ALA A 91 10.31 8.64 3.98
CA ALA A 91 10.94 7.36 3.69
C ALA A 91 10.09 6.47 2.76
N VAL A 92 10.77 5.53 2.14
CA VAL A 92 10.17 4.33 1.55
C VAL A 92 10.12 3.26 2.64
N HIS A 93 8.94 2.89 3.08
CA HIS A 93 8.72 1.86 4.09
C HIS A 93 8.72 0.48 3.46
N ILE A 94 9.33 -0.49 4.14
CA ILE A 94 9.34 -1.88 3.70
C ILE A 94 8.30 -2.68 4.47
N VAL A 95 7.51 -3.45 3.72
CA VAL A 95 6.57 -4.43 4.22
C VAL A 95 7.06 -5.81 3.77
N PHE A 96 7.22 -6.73 4.72
CA PHE A 96 7.74 -8.06 4.40
C PHE A 96 6.65 -9.03 3.99
N ALA A 97 6.72 -9.49 2.75
CA ALA A 97 5.86 -10.49 2.16
C ALA A 97 5.85 -11.80 2.98
N GLY A 98 4.67 -12.35 3.22
CA GLY A 98 4.48 -13.58 4.01
C GLY A 98 4.66 -13.39 5.53
N GLU A 99 4.93 -12.17 5.99
CA GLU A 99 5.09 -11.85 7.41
C GLU A 99 3.94 -10.96 7.90
N LYS A 100 3.65 -11.01 9.20
CA LYS A 100 2.73 -10.08 9.84
C LYS A 100 3.40 -8.73 10.07
N VAL A 101 2.71 -7.63 9.79
CA VAL A 101 3.25 -6.28 10.03
C VAL A 101 3.32 -6.00 11.53
N ARG A 102 2.32 -6.47 12.29
CA ARG A 102 2.31 -6.48 13.76
C ARG A 102 2.09 -7.90 14.27
N PRO A 103 2.63 -8.25 15.44
CA PRO A 103 2.42 -9.58 16.03
C PRO A 103 0.94 -9.99 16.14
N ASP A 104 0.08 -9.01 16.46
CA ASP A 104 -1.36 -9.21 16.67
C ASP A 104 -2.19 -9.15 15.38
N ASP A 105 -1.59 -8.89 14.21
CA ASP A 105 -2.34 -8.88 12.96
C ASP A 105 -2.92 -10.28 12.68
N PRO A 106 -4.16 -10.39 12.21
CA PRO A 106 -4.82 -11.69 12.05
C PRO A 106 -4.20 -12.52 10.92
N LEU A 107 -3.67 -11.87 9.87
CA LEU A 107 -3.10 -12.53 8.69
C LEU A 107 -1.74 -11.93 8.35
N PRO A 108 -0.80 -12.72 7.81
CA PRO A 108 0.41 -12.19 7.20
C PRO A 108 0.06 -11.38 5.95
N THR A 109 1.00 -10.52 5.54
CA THR A 109 0.91 -9.84 4.26
C THR A 109 1.04 -10.83 3.09
N PRO A 110 0.44 -10.52 1.93
CA PRO A 110 0.53 -11.36 0.74
C PRO A 110 1.98 -11.58 0.29
N ASP A 111 2.20 -12.64 -0.50
CA ASP A 111 3.47 -12.79 -1.21
C ASP A 111 3.62 -11.70 -2.28
N VAL A 112 4.85 -11.33 -2.62
CA VAL A 112 5.16 -10.33 -3.66
C VAL A 112 4.62 -10.71 -5.04
N THR A 113 4.36 -12.00 -5.30
CA THR A 113 3.73 -12.49 -6.53
C THR A 113 2.26 -12.12 -6.66
N ALA A 114 1.58 -11.76 -5.56
CA ALA A 114 0.25 -11.16 -5.59
C ALA A 114 0.35 -9.69 -6.03
N SER A 115 0.92 -9.47 -7.21
CA SER A 115 1.13 -8.17 -7.81
C SER A 115 0.88 -8.18 -9.31
N GLU A 116 0.41 -7.06 -9.81
CA GLU A 116 0.21 -6.78 -11.23
C GLU A 116 1.01 -5.54 -11.63
N LYS A 117 1.26 -5.32 -12.93
CA LYS A 117 1.88 -4.07 -13.43
C LYS A 117 0.87 -3.26 -14.24
N PRO A 118 -0.04 -2.50 -13.59
CA PRO A 118 -1.00 -1.65 -14.26
C PRO A 118 -0.48 -0.51 -15.12
N GLY A 119 0.75 -0.11 -14.85
CA GLY A 119 1.33 1.13 -15.34
C GLY A 119 2.84 1.11 -15.07
N PRO A 120 3.43 2.23 -14.60
CA PRO A 120 4.88 2.37 -14.54
C PRO A 120 5.57 1.37 -13.60
N PHE A 121 4.88 0.91 -12.56
CA PHE A 121 5.44 0.03 -11.52
C PHE A 121 4.49 -1.12 -11.16
N ARG A 122 5.04 -2.17 -10.55
CA ARG A 122 4.25 -3.28 -10.01
C ARG A 122 3.50 -2.83 -8.75
N VAL A 123 2.22 -3.15 -8.65
CA VAL A 123 1.37 -2.89 -7.47
C VAL A 123 0.79 -4.18 -6.95
N VAL A 124 0.53 -4.26 -5.64
CA VAL A 124 -0.22 -5.37 -5.05
C VAL A 124 -1.60 -5.48 -5.70
N THR A 125 -2.11 -6.70 -5.94
CA THR A 125 -3.44 -6.90 -6.53
C THR A 125 -4.52 -6.22 -5.67
N LEU A 126 -5.63 -5.82 -6.30
CA LEU A 126 -6.72 -5.16 -5.58
C LEU A 126 -7.22 -6.00 -4.39
N GLU A 127 -7.41 -7.31 -4.60
CA GLU A 127 -7.82 -8.26 -3.57
C GLU A 127 -6.84 -8.29 -2.39
N ALA A 128 -5.54 -8.40 -2.68
CA ALA A 128 -4.51 -8.45 -1.65
C ALA A 128 -4.38 -7.11 -0.92
N LEU A 129 -4.55 -5.99 -1.63
CA LEU A 129 -4.54 -4.64 -1.05
C LEU A 129 -5.74 -4.40 -0.11
N VAL A 130 -6.93 -4.87 -0.49
CA VAL A 130 -8.13 -4.83 0.37
C VAL A 130 -7.90 -5.69 1.61
N THR A 131 -7.37 -6.90 1.44
CA THR A 131 -7.04 -7.79 2.57
C THR A 131 -6.06 -7.12 3.54
N MET A 132 -4.97 -6.55 3.03
CA MET A 132 -3.99 -5.81 3.85
C MET A 132 -4.62 -4.64 4.60
N LYS A 133 -5.53 -3.88 3.97
CA LYS A 133 -6.21 -2.76 4.64
C LYS A 133 -7.14 -3.24 5.75
N LEU A 134 -7.92 -4.29 5.50
CA LEU A 134 -8.85 -4.86 6.48
C LEU A 134 -8.11 -5.52 7.65
N THR A 135 -6.97 -6.16 7.41
CA THR A 135 -6.18 -6.80 8.48
C THR A 135 -5.43 -5.78 9.33
N SER A 136 -5.02 -4.64 8.76
CA SER A 136 -4.21 -3.64 9.47
C SER A 136 -4.98 -2.72 10.44
N PHE A 137 -6.32 -2.73 10.42
CA PHE A 137 -7.25 -1.92 11.26
C PHE A 137 -6.65 -0.58 11.76
N ARG A 138 -6.02 0.21 10.88
CA ARG A 138 -5.58 1.56 11.27
C ARG A 138 -6.85 2.37 11.52
N ARG A 139 -7.05 2.89 12.73
CA ARG A 139 -8.18 3.79 13.08
C ARG A 139 -8.32 5.01 12.13
N LYS A 140 -7.29 5.36 11.36
CA LYS A 140 -7.32 6.39 10.31
C LYS A 140 -7.93 5.90 8.97
N ASP A 141 -8.03 4.59 8.74
CA ASP A 141 -8.68 3.96 7.58
C ASP A 141 -10.17 3.67 7.84
N GLN A 142 -10.87 4.49 8.66
CA GLN A 142 -12.33 4.42 8.80
C GLN A 142 -13.10 4.80 7.52
N VAL A 143 -12.42 5.04 6.40
CA VAL A 143 -13.05 5.05 5.08
C VAL A 143 -13.26 3.60 4.68
N ILE A 144 -14.45 3.09 4.99
CA ILE A 144 -14.93 1.77 4.59
C ILE A 144 -14.85 1.69 3.06
N PHE A 145 -14.03 0.78 2.53
CA PHE A 145 -14.13 0.35 1.13
C PHE A 145 -15.31 -0.63 1.05
N VAL A 146 -16.50 -0.14 0.71
CA VAL A 146 -17.60 -1.02 0.29
C VAL A 146 -17.40 -1.25 -1.20
N ILE A 147 -17.11 -2.51 -1.57
CA ILE A 147 -17.23 -2.98 -2.94
C ILE A 147 -18.59 -3.68 -3.00
N ASP A 148 -19.55 -3.06 -3.68
CA ASP A 148 -20.85 -3.71 -3.91
C ASP A 148 -20.65 -4.92 -4.84
N ALA A 149 -21.30 -6.03 -4.50
CA ALA A 149 -21.14 -7.33 -5.15
C ALA A 149 -21.72 -7.39 -6.58
N ASP A 150 -22.20 -6.28 -7.13
CA ASP A 150 -22.90 -6.21 -8.42
C ASP A 150 -22.04 -5.65 -9.57
N GLY A 151 -20.78 -5.27 -9.31
CA GLY A 151 -19.87 -4.78 -10.33
C GLY A 151 -20.18 -3.36 -10.84
N SER A 152 -21.05 -2.60 -10.19
CA SER A 152 -21.32 -1.20 -10.54
C SER A 152 -20.42 -0.25 -9.72
N ASN A 153 -19.36 0.25 -10.35
CA ASN A 153 -18.42 1.19 -9.72
C ASN A 153 -19.10 2.54 -9.41
N ARG A 154 -19.59 2.74 -8.18
CA ARG A 154 -19.90 4.08 -7.64
C ARG A 154 -19.18 4.27 -6.30
N LEU A 155 -18.09 5.04 -6.32
CA LEU A 155 -17.44 5.52 -5.11
C LEU A 155 -18.37 6.51 -4.37
N THR A 156 -18.84 6.14 -3.18
CA THR A 156 -19.57 7.07 -2.32
C THR A 156 -18.72 7.46 -1.12
N LEU A 157 -18.39 8.74 -1.00
CA LEU A 157 -17.72 9.34 0.15
C LEU A 157 -18.77 9.73 1.20
N MET A 158 -18.95 8.95 2.26
CA MET A 158 -19.75 9.39 3.41
C MET A 158 -18.85 10.12 4.42
N GLY A 159 -18.77 11.44 4.29
CA GLY A 159 -18.22 12.32 5.31
C GLY A 159 -19.33 12.85 6.21
N GLY A 160 -19.31 12.46 7.49
CA GLY A 160 -19.94 13.18 8.59
C GLY A 160 -21.46 13.40 8.50
N LEU A 161 -22.24 12.43 8.98
CA LEU A 161 -23.48 12.60 9.74
C LEU A 161 -23.83 11.21 10.32
N GLN A 162 -24.33 11.18 11.55
CA GLN A 162 -24.56 9.94 12.30
C GLN A 162 -25.44 8.93 11.52
N PRO A 163 -25.14 7.63 11.54
CA PRO A 163 -25.96 6.66 10.82
C PRO A 163 -27.23 6.35 11.63
N SER A 164 -28.38 6.88 11.19
CA SER A 164 -29.68 6.35 11.57
C SER A 164 -30.03 5.18 10.64
N TRP A 165 -29.59 3.97 10.98
CA TRP A 165 -30.07 2.76 10.32
C TRP A 165 -30.97 1.99 11.27
N GLN A 166 -32.28 1.99 11.01
CA GLN A 166 -33.18 0.96 11.53
C GLN A 166 -33.00 -0.28 10.66
N LEU A 167 -32.47 -1.36 11.25
CA LEU A 167 -32.40 -2.66 10.61
C LEU A 167 -33.83 -3.25 10.55
N THR A 168 -34.44 -3.26 9.37
CA THR A 168 -35.61 -4.12 9.12
C THR A 168 -35.13 -5.57 8.98
N PRO A 169 -35.62 -6.52 9.80
CA PRO A 169 -35.25 -7.92 9.68
C PRO A 169 -35.84 -8.52 8.40
N LEU A 170 -35.02 -9.26 7.65
CA LEU A 170 -35.46 -10.02 6.48
C LEU A 170 -36.40 -11.17 6.90
N PRO A 171 -37.43 -11.48 6.10
CA PRO A 171 -38.39 -12.51 6.44
C PRO A 171 -37.77 -13.90 6.31
N ILE A 172 -37.80 -14.64 7.42
CA ILE A 172 -37.53 -16.07 7.43
C ILE A 172 -38.70 -16.75 6.73
N ARG A 173 -38.47 -17.33 5.54
CA ARG A 173 -39.48 -18.16 4.87
C ARG A 173 -39.61 -19.53 5.57
N PRO A 174 -40.83 -20.10 5.58
CA PRO A 174 -41.20 -21.25 6.41
C PRO A 174 -40.55 -22.57 5.96
#